data_AF-A0A436D4Z0-F1
#
_entry.id   AF-A0A436D4Z0-F1
#
_cell.length_a   1.000
_cell.length_b   1.000
_cell.length_c   1.000
_cell.angle_alpha   90.00
_cell.angle_beta   90.00
_cell.angle_gamma   90.00
#
_symmetry.space_group_name_H-M   'P 1'
#
loop_
_entity.id
_entity.type
_entity.pdbx_description
1 polymer ?
#
loop_
_entity_poly.entity_id
_entity_poly.type
_entity_poly.pdbx_seq_one_letter_code
_entity_poly.pdbx_strand_id
1 'polypeptide(L)'
;MTEQIERARTFHSLHVKGNPVVLYNAWDPGSAKIIEKAGAKAIATGSWPVAAAFGYADGEKIPLELALDNIKRIVGSVDLPVTMDLEGGYGVDPEIVARTVTLALRAGAI
;
A
#
# COMPACT_ATOMS: atom_id res chain seq x y z
N MET A 1 8.01 1.36 14.63
CA MET A 1 8.63 2.56 14.02
C MET A 1 9.94 2.19 13.32
N THR A 2 10.94 1.64 14.02
CA THR A 2 12.23 1.27 13.44
C THR A 2 12.10 0.29 12.28
N GLU A 3 11.27 -0.75 12.42
CA GLU A 3 11.03 -1.73 11.35
C GLU A 3 10.39 -1.12 10.09
N GLN A 4 9.43 -0.21 10.25
CA GLN A 4 8.74 0.44 9.13
C GLN A 4 9.68 1.38 8.36
N ILE A 5 10.56 2.10 9.06
CA ILE A 5 11.62 2.91 8.45
C ILE A 5 12.61 2.03 7.65
N GLU A 6 12.98 0.86 8.18
CA GLU A 6 13.86 -0.09 7.46
C GLU A 6 13.18 -0.69 6.23
N ARG A 7 11.87 -1.00 6.29
CA ARG A 7 11.10 -1.40 5.11
C ARG A 7 11.05 -0.30 4.04
N ALA A 8 10.85 0.96 4.45
CA ALA A 8 10.89 2.11 3.54
C ALA A 8 12.27 2.30 2.90
N ARG A 9 13.36 2.17 3.68
CA ARG A 9 14.75 2.20 3.16
C ARG A 9 15.01 1.06 2.19
N THR A 10 14.51 -0.14 2.49
CA THR A 10 14.60 -1.31 1.61
C THR A 10 13.91 -1.01 0.28
N PHE A 11 12.66 -0.53 0.30
CA PHE A 11 11.94 -0.15 -0.91
C PHE A 11 12.65 0.94 -1.72
N HIS A 12 13.16 1.97 -1.06
CA HIS A 12 13.96 3.01 -1.71
C HIS A 12 15.19 2.43 -2.42
N SER A 13 15.91 1.49 -1.77
CA SER A 13 17.10 0.85 -2.35
C SER A 13 16.83 0.01 -3.61
N LEU A 14 15.58 -0.41 -3.84
CA LEU A 14 15.19 -1.15 -5.05
C LEU A 14 15.11 -0.26 -6.30
N HIS A 15 15.05 1.07 -6.15
CA HIS A 15 14.90 2.00 -7.27
C HIS A 15 16.26 2.34 -7.90
N VAL A 16 16.80 1.40 -8.67
CA VAL A 16 18.13 1.52 -9.30
C VAL A 16 18.00 1.82 -10.79
N LYS A 17 18.63 2.89 -11.27
CA LYS A 17 18.67 3.23 -12.70
C LYS A 17 19.28 2.07 -13.51
N GLY A 18 18.56 1.60 -14.52
CA GLY A 18 18.99 0.47 -15.36
C GLY A 18 18.64 -0.92 -14.79
N ASN A 19 18.12 -1.00 -13.56
CA ASN A 19 17.57 -2.21 -12.97
C ASN A 19 16.24 -1.88 -12.26
N PRO A 20 15.16 -1.66 -13.03
CA PRO A 20 13.89 -1.20 -12.46
C PRO A 20 13.27 -2.27 -11.55
N VAL A 21 12.69 -1.82 -10.43
CA VAL A 21 11.84 -2.67 -9.60
C VAL A 21 10.55 -3.01 -10.35
N VAL A 22 10.17 -4.29 -10.35
CA VAL A 22 8.85 -4.72 -10.80
C VAL A 22 7.93 -4.76 -9.58
N LEU A 23 6.88 -3.94 -9.61
CA LEU A 23 5.96 -3.75 -8.49
C LEU A 23 4.57 -4.24 -8.88
N TYR A 24 4.05 -5.22 -8.15
CA TYR A 24 2.76 -5.83 -8.40
C TYR A 24 1.71 -5.28 -7.43
N ASN A 25 0.52 -4.99 -7.95
CA ASN A 25 -0.61 -4.53 -7.15
C ASN A 25 -1.34 -5.72 -6.52
N ALA A 26 -1.47 -5.71 -5.20
CA ALA A 26 -2.35 -6.58 -4.41
C ALA A 26 -3.62 -5.81 -4.01
N TRP A 27 -4.72 -6.54 -3.80
CA TRP A 27 -5.98 -5.97 -3.32
C TRP A 27 -6.49 -6.62 -2.03
N ASP A 28 -5.86 -7.73 -1.60
CA ASP A 28 -6.18 -8.45 -0.38
C ASP A 28 -4.94 -9.23 0.15
N PRO A 29 -5.01 -9.82 1.37
CA PRO A 29 -3.91 -10.62 1.91
C PRO A 29 -3.55 -11.87 1.07
N GLY A 30 -4.52 -12.41 0.31
CA GLY A 30 -4.31 -13.61 -0.49
C GLY A 30 -3.41 -13.33 -1.69
N SER A 31 -3.76 -12.31 -2.48
CA SER A 31 -2.98 -11.80 -3.60
C SER A 31 -1.60 -11.35 -3.15
N ALA A 32 -1.47 -10.65 -2.01
CA ALA A 32 -0.18 -10.23 -1.47
C ALA A 32 0.75 -11.42 -1.18
N LYS A 33 0.25 -12.48 -0.52
CA LYS A 33 1.02 -13.70 -0.27
C LYS A 33 1.43 -14.43 -1.54
N ILE A 34 0.58 -14.42 -2.57
CA ILE A 34 0.92 -15.02 -3.87
C ILE A 34 2.06 -14.23 -4.53
N ILE A 35 1.99 -12.90 -4.51
CA ILE A 35 3.03 -12.01 -5.06
C ILE A 35 4.36 -12.21 -4.32
N GLU A 36 4.34 -12.29 -2.99
CA GLU A 36 5.53 -12.57 -2.18
C GLU A 36 6.15 -13.93 -2.54
N LYS A 37 5.34 -15.00 -2.58
CA LYS A 37 5.79 -16.35 -2.96
C LYS A 37 6.33 -16.43 -4.38
N ALA A 38 5.85 -15.57 -5.29
CA ALA A 38 6.36 -15.45 -6.65
C ALA A 38 7.73 -14.74 -6.74
N GLY A 39 8.27 -14.27 -5.62
CA GLY A 39 9.63 -13.72 -5.51
C GLY A 39 9.72 -12.21 -5.64
N ALA A 40 8.60 -11.48 -5.51
CA ALA A 40 8.61 -10.03 -5.47
C ALA A 40 9.51 -9.48 -4.34
N LYS A 41 10.02 -8.27 -4.52
CA LYS A 41 10.85 -7.58 -3.52
C LYS A 41 10.10 -6.51 -2.73
N ALA A 42 8.95 -6.09 -3.25
CA ALA A 42 8.00 -5.18 -2.63
C ALA A 42 6.63 -5.39 -3.29
N ILE A 43 5.58 -4.90 -2.63
CA ILE A 43 4.19 -5.01 -3.08
C ILE A 43 3.59 -3.61 -3.10
N ALA A 44 2.74 -3.33 -4.09
CA ALA A 44 1.88 -2.15 -4.08
C ALA A 44 0.44 -2.56 -3.83
N THR A 45 -0.39 -1.63 -3.42
CA THR A 45 -1.83 -1.70 -3.64
C THR A 45 -2.21 -0.74 -4.76
N GLY A 46 -3.30 -1.03 -5.46
CA GLY A 46 -3.91 -0.08 -6.39
C GLY A 46 -5.31 0.30 -5.90
N SER A 47 -5.70 1.56 -6.06
CA SER A 47 -7.02 2.06 -5.64
C SER A 47 -8.16 1.28 -6.31
N TRP A 48 -8.10 1.14 -7.64
CA TRP A 48 -9.13 0.45 -8.42
C TRP A 48 -9.34 -1.02 -8.00
N PRO A 49 -8.31 -1.89 -7.96
CA PRO A 49 -8.53 -3.30 -7.61
C PRO A 49 -8.95 -3.47 -6.14
N VAL A 50 -8.49 -2.62 -5.22
CA VAL A 50 -8.98 -2.62 -3.83
C VAL A 50 -10.46 -2.22 -3.80
N ALA A 51 -10.84 -1.10 -4.40
CA ALA A 51 -12.23 -0.64 -4.42
C ALA A 51 -13.16 -1.70 -5.04
N ALA A 52 -12.78 -2.27 -6.18
CA ALA A 52 -13.54 -3.31 -6.87
C ALA A 52 -13.72 -4.57 -6.01
N ALA A 53 -12.68 -5.00 -5.27
CA ALA A 53 -12.76 -6.15 -4.37
C ALA A 53 -13.76 -5.94 -3.21
N PHE A 54 -14.01 -4.71 -2.82
CA PHE A 54 -15.01 -4.33 -1.81
C PHE A 54 -16.37 -3.91 -2.40
N GLY A 55 -16.54 -3.97 -3.73
CA GLY A 55 -17.79 -3.59 -4.40
C GLY A 55 -17.99 -2.08 -4.58
N TYR A 56 -16.92 -1.29 -4.48
CA TYR A 56 -16.92 0.15 -4.73
C TYR A 56 -16.36 0.47 -6.11
N ALA A 57 -16.79 1.61 -6.66
CA ALA A 57 -16.10 2.22 -7.79
C ALA A 57 -14.77 2.84 -7.34
N ASP A 58 -13.86 3.03 -8.29
CA ASP A 58 -12.60 3.74 -8.07
C ASP A 58 -12.83 5.26 -7.89
N GLY A 59 -11.82 6.01 -7.45
CA GLY A 59 -11.94 7.45 -7.23
C GLY A 59 -12.46 7.80 -5.83
N GLU A 60 -11.82 7.24 -4.80
CA GLU A 60 -12.08 7.46 -3.36
C GLU A 60 -13.54 7.16 -2.95
N LYS A 61 -14.20 6.20 -3.61
CA LYS A 61 -15.58 5.80 -3.24
C LYS A 61 -15.61 4.74 -2.14
N ILE A 62 -14.53 3.97 -2.00
CA ILE A 62 -14.34 3.12 -0.83
C ILE A 62 -14.12 4.02 0.40
N PRO A 63 -14.75 3.75 1.57
CA PRO A 63 -14.47 4.50 2.78
C PRO A 63 -13.00 4.40 3.19
N LEU A 64 -12.39 5.52 3.60
CA LEU A 64 -10.99 5.56 4.00
C LEU A 64 -10.67 4.54 5.10
N GLU A 65 -11.55 4.43 6.10
CA GLU A 65 -11.40 3.47 7.20
C GLU A 65 -11.31 2.03 6.69
N LEU A 66 -12.11 1.68 5.67
CA LEU A 66 -12.11 0.35 5.08
C LEU A 66 -10.83 0.09 4.26
N ALA A 67 -10.34 1.10 3.53
CA ALA A 67 -9.07 1.02 2.82
C ALA A 67 -7.87 0.87 3.80
N LEU A 68 -7.89 1.61 4.91
CA LEU A 68 -6.88 1.54 5.97
C LEU A 68 -6.88 0.18 6.70
N ASP A 69 -8.05 -0.38 6.96
CA ASP A 69 -8.17 -1.72 7.54
C ASP A 69 -7.66 -2.80 6.57
N ASN A 70 -7.90 -2.63 5.26
CA ASN A 70 -7.40 -3.55 4.25
C ASN A 70 -5.88 -3.53 4.15
N ILE A 71 -5.26 -2.35 4.03
CA ILE A 71 -3.79 -2.25 3.94
C ILE A 71 -3.12 -2.81 5.19
N LYS A 72 -3.71 -2.60 6.39
CA LYS A 72 -3.21 -3.19 7.63
C LYS A 72 -3.18 -4.73 7.57
N ARG A 73 -4.22 -5.35 7.01
CA ARG A 73 -4.29 -6.80 6.81
C ARG A 73 -3.30 -7.29 5.77
N ILE A 74 -3.10 -6.54 4.69
CA ILE A 74 -2.12 -6.86 3.65
C ILE A 74 -0.70 -6.82 4.23
N VAL A 75 -0.32 -5.72 4.89
CA VAL A 75 0.98 -5.55 5.53
C VAL A 75 1.26 -6.66 6.54
N GLY A 76 0.27 -7.01 7.38
CA GLY A 76 0.41 -8.08 8.36
C GLY A 76 0.46 -9.50 7.78
N SER A 77 0.30 -9.66 6.45
CA SER A 77 0.28 -10.96 5.79
C SER A 77 1.58 -11.33 5.08
N VAL A 78 2.53 -10.39 4.96
CA VAL A 78 3.79 -10.51 4.23
C VAL A 78 4.95 -9.87 5.00
N ASP A 79 6.17 -10.31 4.72
CA ASP A 79 7.40 -9.77 5.30
C ASP A 79 8.04 -8.68 4.41
N LEU A 80 7.39 -8.36 3.28
CA LEU A 80 7.86 -7.37 2.30
C LEU A 80 7.42 -5.92 2.64
N PRO A 81 8.11 -4.90 2.09
CA PRO A 81 7.59 -3.54 2.04
C PRO A 81 6.32 -3.45 1.20
N VAL A 82 5.31 -2.73 1.69
CA VAL A 82 4.02 -2.55 1.00
C VAL A 82 3.69 -1.07 0.86
N THR A 83 3.47 -0.60 -0.37
CA THR A 83 3.01 0.76 -0.64
C THR A 83 1.48 0.83 -0.70
N MET A 84 0.93 1.98 -0.32
CA MET A 84 -0.49 2.27 -0.43
C MET A 84 -0.74 3.30 -1.54
N ASP A 85 -1.62 2.98 -2.49
CA ASP A 85 -2.21 3.98 -3.36
C ASP A 85 -3.26 4.77 -2.57
N LEU A 86 -2.98 6.05 -2.34
CA LEU A 86 -3.82 6.96 -1.57
C LEU A 86 -4.68 7.88 -2.45
N GLU A 87 -4.62 7.73 -3.76
CA GLU A 87 -5.33 8.60 -4.72
C GLU A 87 -5.02 10.09 -4.48
N GLY A 88 -6.03 10.91 -4.20
CA GLY A 88 -5.89 12.33 -3.85
C GLY A 88 -5.63 12.57 -2.36
N GLY A 89 -5.52 11.52 -1.55
CA GLY A 89 -5.34 11.61 -0.10
C GLY A 89 -6.64 11.76 0.68
N TYR A 90 -7.81 11.46 0.07
CA TYR A 90 -9.14 11.53 0.67
C TYR A 90 -9.53 12.95 1.13
N GLY A 91 -9.00 13.95 0.44
CA GLY A 91 -9.29 15.36 0.67
C GLY A 91 -8.36 16.26 -0.12
N VAL A 92 -8.79 17.50 -0.37
CA VAL A 92 -8.01 18.50 -1.12
C VAL A 92 -7.22 19.45 -0.21
N ASP A 93 -7.53 19.45 1.08
CA ASP A 93 -6.81 20.24 2.08
C ASP A 93 -5.51 19.51 2.47
N PRO A 94 -4.33 20.17 2.43
CA PRO A 94 -3.07 19.59 2.89
C PRO A 94 -3.11 18.97 4.29
N GLU A 95 -3.90 19.51 5.22
CA GLU A 95 -4.05 18.95 6.57
C GLU A 95 -4.76 17.59 6.55
N ILE A 96 -5.76 17.44 5.67
CA ILE A 96 -6.47 16.17 5.47
C ILE A 96 -5.52 15.15 4.86
N VAL A 97 -4.76 15.53 3.83
CA VAL A 97 -3.77 14.64 3.20
C VAL A 97 -2.71 14.20 4.21
N ALA A 98 -2.19 15.13 5.03
CA ALA A 98 -1.22 14.80 6.08
C ALA A 98 -1.78 13.81 7.10
N ARG A 99 -3.06 13.97 7.48
CA ARG A 99 -3.76 13.02 8.36
C ARG A 99 -3.90 11.65 7.70
N THR A 100 -4.32 11.58 6.44
CA THR A 100 -4.47 10.33 5.68
C THR A 100 -3.14 9.59 5.58
N VAL A 101 -2.06 10.28 5.20
CA VAL A 101 -0.71 9.71 5.16
C VAL A 101 -0.30 9.19 6.54
N THR A 102 -0.54 9.96 7.60
CA THR A 102 -0.22 9.53 8.98
C THR A 102 -0.97 8.25 9.36
N LEU A 103 -2.22 8.11 8.95
CA LEU A 103 -3.02 6.91 9.20
C LEU A 103 -2.50 5.69 8.40
N ALA A 104 -2.13 5.88 7.14
CA ALA A 104 -1.54 4.82 6.31
C ALA A 104 -0.20 4.32 6.89
N LEU A 105 0.66 5.23 7.35
CA LEU A 105 1.91 4.88 8.03
C LEU A 105 1.65 4.09 9.32
N ARG A 106 0.62 4.46 10.10
CA ARG A 106 0.19 3.70 11.29
C ARG A 106 -0.38 2.33 10.95
N ALA A 107 -0.96 2.16 9.77
CA ALA A 107 -1.42 0.88 9.26
C ALA A 107 -0.26 -0.01 8.75
N GLY A 108 0.95 0.54 8.66
CA GLY A 108 2.18 -0.18 8.32
C GLY A 108 2.61 -0.05 6.87
N ALA A 109 1.92 0.76 6.07
CA ALA A 109 2.38 1.14 4.74
C ALA A 109 3.70 1.94 4.82
N ILE A 110 4.44 1.94 3.72
CA ILE A 110 5.70 2.68 3.54
C ILE A 110 5.63 3.70 2.41
#